data_AF-K2AY20-F1
#
_entry.id   AF-K2AY20-F1
#
_cell.length_a   1.000
_cell.length_b   1.000
_cell.length_c   1.000
_cell.angle_alpha   90.00
_cell.angle_beta   90.00
_cell.angle_gamma   90.00
#
_symmetry.space_group_name_H-M   'P 1'
#
loop_
_entity.id
_entity.type
_entity.pdbx_description
1 polymer ?
#
loop_
_entity_poly.entity_id
_entity_poly.type
_entity_poly.pdbx_seq_one_letter_code
_entity_poly.pdbx_strand_id
1 'polypeptide(L)'
;MMSMTTWAWDSGEMPDIVFVHAARKPSDIIFKNRLEQFASRVPGLQLRFTVEQVEPFSVWPGYRGRLSQIMLGLMAPDYLEREVFCCGPEPFMKSVREMLGSLGFDLAHYHEESFGAPALQEVPVEPAAPAVAAVMSFAGSGKTAACDGSETVLTLAKRAGLNIPSSCNFGLCGTCKVRKLSGEVIMVHNGGISDDEIAADYILACCSRPQGDVTIDL
;
A
#
# COMPACT_ATOMS: atom_id res chain seq x y z
N MET A 1 -1.16 9.67 -6.29
CA MET A 1 -1.03 11.16 -6.30
C MET A 1 -0.55 11.73 -7.63
N MET A 2 0.70 11.54 -8.06
CA MET A 2 1.21 12.16 -9.30
C MET A 2 0.43 11.80 -10.57
N SER A 3 -0.06 10.56 -10.67
CA SER A 3 -0.91 10.10 -11.78
C SER A 3 -2.22 10.88 -11.85
N MET A 4 -2.90 11.06 -10.72
CA MET A 4 -4.13 11.86 -10.63
C MET A 4 -3.91 13.31 -11.04
N THR A 5 -2.83 13.94 -10.55
CA THR A 5 -2.49 15.32 -10.93
C THR A 5 -2.13 15.43 -12.42
N THR A 6 -1.46 14.43 -12.98
CA THR A 6 -1.12 14.38 -14.41
C THR A 6 -2.38 14.23 -15.25
N TRP A 7 -3.30 13.35 -14.87
CA TRP A 7 -4.58 13.20 -15.56
C TRP A 7 -5.40 14.49 -15.51
N ALA A 8 -5.49 15.13 -14.33
CA ALA A 8 -6.21 16.40 -14.18
C ALA A 8 -5.61 17.50 -15.08
N TRP A 9 -4.29 17.54 -15.20
CA TRP A 9 -3.59 18.44 -16.12
C TRP A 9 -3.86 18.11 -17.60
N ASP A 10 -3.75 16.84 -17.99
CA ASP A 10 -3.91 16.38 -19.38
C ASP A 10 -5.37 16.47 -19.86
N SER A 11 -6.33 16.41 -18.95
CA SER A 11 -7.77 16.54 -19.25
C SER A 11 -8.13 17.89 -19.88
N GLY A 12 -7.31 18.92 -19.67
CA GLY A 12 -7.62 20.29 -20.07
C GLY A 12 -8.70 20.97 -19.22
N GLU A 13 -9.20 20.29 -18.18
CA GLU A 13 -10.06 20.90 -17.17
C GLU A 13 -9.26 21.87 -16.29
N MET A 14 -9.97 22.71 -15.54
CA MET A 14 -9.39 23.66 -14.58
C MET A 14 -9.66 23.16 -13.16
N PRO A 15 -8.90 22.16 -12.68
CA PRO A 15 -9.15 21.53 -11.39
C PRO A 15 -8.82 22.46 -10.23
N ASP A 16 -9.55 22.31 -9.11
CA ASP A 16 -9.22 22.89 -7.81
C ASP A 16 -8.56 21.82 -6.93
N ILE A 17 -7.23 21.80 -6.91
CA ILE A 17 -6.42 20.81 -6.20
C ILE A 17 -5.40 21.53 -5.32
N VAL A 18 -5.42 21.26 -4.01
CA VAL A 18 -4.31 21.60 -3.12
C VAL A 18 -3.41 20.37 -2.96
N PHE A 19 -2.26 20.40 -3.63
CA PHE A 19 -1.27 19.32 -3.58
C PHE A 19 -0.29 19.56 -2.42
N VAL A 20 -0.46 18.80 -1.33
CA VAL A 20 0.43 18.84 -0.17
C VAL A 20 1.49 17.74 -0.29
N HIS A 21 2.77 18.11 -0.29
CA HIS A 21 3.90 17.17 -0.27
C HIS A 21 4.78 17.39 0.95
N ALA A 22 4.95 16.35 1.76
CA ALA A 22 5.87 16.32 2.90
C ALA A 22 7.10 15.48 2.57
N ALA A 23 8.31 16.01 2.82
CA ALA A 23 9.56 15.32 2.58
C ALA A 23 10.56 15.56 3.71
N ARG A 24 11.68 14.82 3.74
CA ARG A 24 12.73 15.07 4.75
C ARG A 24 13.54 16.32 4.40
N LYS A 25 13.98 16.44 3.14
CA LYS A 25 14.74 17.58 2.61
C LYS A 25 14.11 18.14 1.33
N PRO A 26 14.44 19.37 0.90
CA PRO A 26 14.00 19.92 -0.38
C PRO A 26 14.34 19.03 -1.58
N SER A 27 15.53 18.43 -1.59
CA SER A 27 15.98 17.49 -2.63
C SER A 27 15.18 16.19 -2.68
N ASP A 28 14.49 15.81 -1.60
CA ASP A 28 13.66 14.60 -1.54
C ASP A 28 12.25 14.81 -2.15
N ILE A 29 11.92 16.03 -2.59
CA ILE A 29 10.63 16.31 -3.24
C ILE A 29 10.69 15.83 -4.69
N ILE A 30 10.23 14.60 -4.89
CA ILE A 30 10.19 13.97 -6.21
C ILE A 30 9.19 14.72 -7.10
N PHE A 31 9.55 14.90 -8.37
CA PHE A 31 8.74 15.61 -9.38
C PHE A 31 8.48 17.10 -9.09
N LYS A 32 9.20 17.74 -8.17
CA LYS A 32 9.03 19.17 -7.85
C LYS A 32 8.93 20.07 -9.09
N ASN A 33 9.91 19.99 -10.01
CA ASN A 33 9.92 20.82 -11.21
C ASN A 33 8.72 20.55 -12.13
N ARG A 34 8.25 19.30 -12.20
CA ARG A 34 7.08 18.93 -13.01
C ARG A 34 5.78 19.45 -12.39
N LEU A 35 5.63 19.33 -11.06
CA LEU A 35 4.51 19.91 -10.33
C LEU A 35 4.47 21.43 -10.49
N GLU A 36 5.62 22.11 -10.37
CA GLU A 36 5.73 23.57 -10.57
C GLU A 36 5.37 23.96 -12.00
N GLN A 37 5.77 23.17 -12.99
CA GLN A 37 5.35 23.36 -14.38
C GLN A 37 3.83 23.24 -14.52
N PHE A 38 3.19 22.27 -13.87
CA PHE A 38 1.73 22.14 -13.88
C PHE A 38 1.07 23.35 -13.20
N ALA A 39 1.48 23.69 -11.98
CA ALA A 39 0.90 24.84 -11.26
C ALA A 39 1.09 26.17 -12.02
N SER A 40 2.14 26.30 -12.85
CA SER A 40 2.37 27.50 -13.66
C SER A 40 1.32 27.77 -14.75
N ARG A 41 0.52 26.77 -15.16
CA ARG A 41 -0.53 26.96 -16.17
C ARG A 41 -1.94 26.59 -15.71
N VAL A 42 -2.10 25.99 -14.53
CA VAL A 42 -3.42 25.69 -13.94
C VAL A 42 -3.53 26.43 -12.59
N PRO A 43 -4.23 27.58 -12.56
CA PRO A 43 -4.39 28.39 -11.36
C PRO A 43 -5.01 27.66 -10.16
N GLY A 44 -5.89 26.68 -10.41
CA GLY A 44 -6.52 25.89 -9.34
C GLY A 44 -5.62 24.79 -8.78
N LEU A 45 -4.46 24.49 -9.39
CA LEU A 45 -3.47 23.56 -8.84
C LEU A 45 -2.51 24.31 -7.91
N GLN A 46 -2.81 24.26 -6.62
CA GLN A 46 -2.04 24.91 -5.58
C GLN A 46 -1.04 23.95 -4.96
N LEU A 47 0.25 24.27 -5.03
CA LEU A 47 1.31 23.46 -4.42
C LEU A 47 1.60 23.92 -2.99
N ARG A 48 1.76 22.97 -2.07
CA ARG A 48 2.13 23.20 -0.67
C ARG A 48 3.19 22.20 -0.26
N PHE A 49 4.36 22.69 0.13
CA PHE A 49 5.49 21.84 0.47
C PHE A 49 5.92 22.04 1.92
N THR A 50 6.21 20.95 2.62
CA THR A 50 6.87 20.97 3.93
C THR A 50 8.06 20.03 3.98
N VAL A 51 9.15 20.46 4.63
CA VAL A 51 10.36 19.66 4.81
C VAL A 51 10.81 19.65 6.27
N GLU A 52 11.33 18.52 6.76
CA GLU A 52 11.85 18.42 8.13
C GLU A 52 13.21 19.13 8.29
N GLN A 53 14.04 19.11 7.26
CA GLN A 53 15.41 19.63 7.26
C GLN A 53 15.63 20.52 6.04
N VAL A 54 16.38 21.61 6.23
CA VAL A 54 16.84 22.46 5.11
C VAL A 54 18.31 22.12 4.83
N GLU A 55 18.66 22.06 3.56
CA GLU A 55 20.02 21.75 3.13
C GLU A 55 20.93 22.98 3.27
N PRO A 56 22.22 22.79 3.64
CA PRO A 56 23.19 23.88 3.65
C PRO A 56 23.24 24.58 2.30
N PHE A 57 23.42 25.91 2.33
CA PHE A 57 23.53 26.74 1.13
C PHE A 57 22.30 26.73 0.19
N SER A 58 21.15 26.25 0.68
CA SER A 58 19.88 26.26 -0.04
C SER A 58 18.87 27.19 0.63
N VAL A 59 18.07 27.87 -0.18
CA VAL A 59 16.92 28.68 0.29
C VAL A 59 15.67 27.82 0.21
N TRP A 60 14.96 27.70 1.33
CA TRP A 60 13.69 26.99 1.39
C TRP A 60 12.54 27.97 1.73
N PRO A 61 11.66 28.26 0.75
CA PRO A 61 10.54 29.18 0.93
C PRO A 61 9.27 28.50 1.46
N GLY A 62 9.22 27.17 1.52
CA GLY A 62 8.07 26.40 1.99
C GLY A 62 8.01 26.23 3.51
N TYR A 63 7.06 25.42 3.97
CA TYR A 63 6.90 25.10 5.38
C TYR A 63 8.05 24.24 5.90
N ARG A 64 8.30 24.31 7.22
CA ARG A 64 9.35 23.55 7.89
C ARG A 64 8.76 22.75 9.05
N GLY A 65 9.15 21.48 9.12
CA GLY A 65 8.68 20.51 10.10
C GLY A 65 7.77 19.44 9.49
N ARG A 66 7.33 18.52 10.36
CA ARG A 66 6.35 17.50 9.99
C ARG A 66 5.00 18.16 9.76
N LEU A 67 4.21 17.60 8.84
CA LEU A 67 2.86 18.06 8.57
C LEU A 67 2.05 18.04 9.88
N SER A 68 1.41 19.16 10.19
CA SER A 68 0.61 19.36 11.40
C SER A 68 -0.77 19.93 11.06
N GLN A 69 -1.70 19.88 12.01
CA GLN A 69 -3.06 20.43 11.85
C GLN A 69 -3.04 21.91 11.48
N ILE A 70 -2.16 22.68 12.13
CA ILE A 70 -1.99 24.12 11.86
C ILE A 70 -1.50 24.34 10.43
N MET A 71 -0.52 23.54 9.98
CA MET A 71 -0.05 23.63 8.60
C MET A 71 -1.16 23.29 7.62
N LEU A 72 -1.92 22.21 7.87
CA LEU A 72 -3.03 21.81 7.00
C LEU A 72 -4.07 22.93 6.85
N GLY A 73 -4.50 23.54 7.95
CA GLY A 73 -5.44 24.67 7.92
C GLY A 73 -4.90 25.91 7.21
N LEU A 74 -3.58 26.17 7.27
CA LEU A 74 -2.94 27.26 6.51
C LEU A 74 -2.77 26.92 5.02
N MET A 75 -2.56 25.63 4.70
CA MET A 75 -2.33 25.15 3.35
C MET A 75 -3.62 25.09 2.53
N ALA A 76 -4.70 24.57 3.14
CA ALA A 76 -6.03 24.39 2.57
C ALA A 76 -7.09 24.73 3.63
N PRO A 77 -7.49 26.01 3.79
CA PRO A 77 -8.40 26.43 4.86
C PRO A 77 -9.83 25.87 4.73
N ASP A 78 -10.19 25.45 3.52
CA ASP A 78 -11.48 24.87 3.12
C ASP A 78 -11.44 23.33 3.11
N TYR A 79 -10.47 22.71 3.78
CA TYR A 79 -10.29 21.25 3.77
C TYR A 79 -11.54 20.45 4.20
N LEU A 80 -12.44 21.02 5.01
CA LEU A 80 -13.69 20.35 5.43
C LEU A 80 -14.68 20.12 4.28
N GLU A 81 -14.54 20.86 3.19
CA GLU A 81 -15.43 20.80 2.01
C GLU A 81 -14.81 20.00 0.85
N ARG A 82 -13.59 19.47 1.04
CA ARG A 82 -12.79 18.83 -0.01
C ARG A 82 -12.79 17.30 0.11
N GLU A 83 -12.57 16.66 -1.03
CA GLU A 83 -12.24 15.23 -1.07
C GLU A 83 -10.73 15.05 -0.88
N VAL A 84 -10.31 14.21 0.07
CA VAL A 84 -8.91 14.07 0.47
C VAL A 84 -8.37 12.72 0.03
N PHE A 85 -7.31 12.77 -0.78
CA PHE A 85 -6.55 11.59 -1.18
C PHE A 85 -5.17 11.60 -0.53
N CYS A 86 -4.84 10.57 0.22
CA CYS A 86 -3.58 10.43 0.93
C CYS A 86 -2.79 9.20 0.47
N CYS A 87 -1.49 9.36 0.34
CA CYS A 87 -0.58 8.25 0.09
C CYS A 87 0.75 8.57 0.76
N GLY A 88 1.33 7.58 1.42
CA GLY A 88 2.64 7.70 2.05
C GLY A 88 2.94 6.51 2.95
N PRO A 89 3.99 6.61 3.79
CA PRO A 89 4.25 5.62 4.82
C PRO A 89 3.09 5.52 5.84
N GLU A 90 2.85 4.34 6.41
CA GLU A 90 1.75 4.12 7.38
C GLU A 90 1.73 5.14 8.53
N PRO A 91 2.87 5.48 9.19
CA PRO A 91 2.85 6.48 10.26
C PRO A 91 2.42 7.87 9.78
N PHE A 92 2.71 8.20 8.52
CA PHE A 92 2.29 9.47 7.91
C PHE A 92 0.79 9.47 7.63
N MET A 93 0.27 8.46 6.94
CA MET A 93 -1.16 8.35 6.63
C MET A 93 -2.01 8.30 7.91
N LYS A 94 -1.58 7.52 8.92
CA LYS A 94 -2.21 7.51 10.25
C LYS A 94 -2.28 8.91 10.86
N SER A 95 -1.17 9.66 10.80
CA SER A 95 -1.15 11.03 11.31
C SER A 95 -2.14 11.93 10.56
N VAL A 96 -2.24 11.80 9.23
CA VAL A 96 -3.21 12.57 8.43
C VAL A 96 -4.65 12.22 8.79
N ARG A 97 -4.99 10.92 8.91
CA ARG A 97 -6.31 10.46 9.37
C ARG A 97 -6.68 11.05 10.73
N GLU A 98 -5.77 10.96 11.70
CA GLU A 98 -6.00 11.48 13.06
C GLU A 98 -6.17 12.99 13.07
N MET A 99 -5.35 13.73 12.29
CA MET A 99 -5.47 15.17 12.16
C MET A 99 -6.83 15.57 11.59
N LEU A 100 -7.24 14.98 10.46
CA LEU A 100 -8.53 15.26 9.83
C LEU A 100 -9.71 14.91 10.75
N GLY A 101 -9.68 13.71 11.34
CA GLY A 101 -10.74 13.27 12.26
C GLY A 101 -10.87 14.17 13.48
N SER A 102 -9.76 14.60 14.08
CA SER A 102 -9.78 15.52 15.23
C SER A 102 -10.32 16.92 14.92
N LEU A 103 -10.26 17.30 13.65
CA LEU A 103 -10.75 18.58 13.15
C LEU A 103 -12.21 18.53 12.66
N GLY A 104 -12.86 17.37 12.78
CA GLY A 104 -14.26 17.20 12.37
C GLY A 104 -14.46 16.95 10.87
N PHE A 105 -13.41 16.55 10.14
CA PHE A 105 -13.53 16.14 8.75
C PHE A 105 -14.33 14.83 8.63
N ASP A 106 -15.23 14.75 7.65
CA ASP A 106 -15.97 13.52 7.36
C ASP A 106 -15.07 12.51 6.64
N LEU A 107 -14.67 11.47 7.36
CA LEU A 107 -13.78 10.42 6.82
C LEU A 107 -14.40 9.60 5.68
N ALA A 108 -15.70 9.75 5.38
CA ALA A 108 -16.27 9.20 4.16
C ALA A 108 -15.68 9.82 2.88
N HIS A 109 -15.18 11.06 2.97
CA HIS A 109 -14.51 11.80 1.89
C HIS A 109 -12.97 11.67 1.95
N TYR A 110 -12.46 10.76 2.78
CA TYR A 110 -11.04 10.48 2.91
C TYR A 110 -10.69 9.13 2.27
N HIS A 111 -9.74 9.16 1.33
CA HIS A 111 -9.27 8.01 0.60
C HIS A 111 -7.76 7.86 0.77
N GLU A 112 -7.29 6.63 0.96
CA GLU A 112 -5.87 6.36 1.08
C GLU A 112 -5.41 5.12 0.35
N GLU A 113 -4.15 5.16 -0.07
CA GLU A 113 -3.47 4.06 -0.74
C GLU A 113 -2.13 3.78 -0.05
N SER A 114 -1.93 2.55 0.42
CA SER A 114 -0.72 2.09 1.09
C SER A 114 0.13 1.21 0.18
N PHE A 115 1.43 1.54 0.07
CA PHE A 115 2.42 0.77 -0.70
C PHE A 115 3.39 -0.02 0.19
N GLY A 116 3.27 0.10 1.51
CA GLY A 116 4.07 -0.67 2.46
C GLY A 116 3.44 -2.03 2.73
N ALA A 117 4.26 -3.06 2.91
CA ALA A 117 3.80 -4.23 3.64
C ALA A 117 3.41 -3.76 5.05
N PRO A 118 2.20 -4.09 5.55
CA PRO A 118 1.89 -3.80 6.94
C PRO A 118 2.95 -4.47 7.81
N ALA A 119 3.29 -3.82 8.92
CA ALA A 119 4.11 -4.46 9.93
C ALA A 119 3.41 -5.78 10.28
N LEU A 120 4.00 -6.90 9.86
CA LEU A 120 3.59 -8.20 10.32
C LEU A 120 3.67 -8.10 11.83
N GLN A 121 2.53 -8.13 12.51
CA GLN A 121 2.55 -8.55 13.90
C GLN A 121 3.12 -9.97 13.83
N GLU A 122 4.36 -10.12 14.27
CA GLU A 122 4.91 -11.40 14.62
C GLU A 122 4.02 -11.93 15.75
N VAL A 123 2.92 -12.58 15.37
CA VAL A 123 2.24 -13.49 16.27
C VAL A 123 3.33 -14.49 16.66
N PRO A 124 3.69 -14.61 17.94
CA PRO A 124 4.65 -15.62 18.36
C PRO A 124 4.08 -16.97 17.91
N VAL A 125 4.65 -17.51 16.84
CA VAL A 125 4.41 -18.91 16.49
C VAL A 125 5.17 -19.67 17.56
N GLU A 126 4.45 -20.21 18.53
CA GLU A 126 5.00 -21.24 19.40
C GLU A 126 5.69 -22.25 18.49
N PRO A 127 6.95 -22.65 18.77
CA PRO A 127 7.64 -23.61 17.95
C PRO A 127 6.85 -24.92 17.99
N ALA A 128 6.06 -25.15 16.96
CA ALA A 128 5.43 -26.43 16.72
C ALA A 128 6.58 -27.45 16.64
N ALA A 129 6.41 -28.53 17.40
CA ALA A 129 7.30 -29.69 17.43
C ALA A 129 7.79 -30.04 16.01
N PRO A 130 9.02 -30.57 15.84
CA PRO A 130 9.67 -30.72 14.54
C PRO A 130 8.70 -31.31 13.52
N ALA A 131 8.25 -30.45 12.60
CA ALA A 131 7.23 -30.81 11.65
C ALA A 131 7.77 -31.92 10.76
N VAL A 132 7.04 -33.03 10.74
CA VAL A 132 7.11 -34.03 9.67
C VAL A 132 7.16 -33.28 8.34
N ALA A 133 8.11 -33.62 7.46
CA ALA A 133 8.31 -32.92 6.19
C ALA A 133 6.98 -32.82 5.42
N ALA A 134 6.35 -31.65 5.48
CA ALA A 134 5.05 -31.42 4.88
C ALA A 134 5.23 -31.18 3.37
N VAL A 135 4.26 -31.60 2.59
CA VAL A 135 4.33 -31.55 1.13
C VAL A 135 3.27 -30.60 0.58
N MET A 136 3.74 -29.60 -0.15
CA MET A 136 2.89 -28.77 -0.99
C MET A 136 2.73 -29.44 -2.36
N SER A 137 1.49 -29.75 -2.73
CA SER A 137 1.14 -30.41 -3.99
C SER A 137 0.44 -29.44 -4.96
N PHE A 138 0.84 -29.48 -6.22
CA PHE A 138 0.29 -28.68 -7.30
C PHE A 138 -0.45 -29.62 -8.26
N ALA A 139 -1.78 -29.71 -8.12
CA ALA A 139 -2.57 -30.79 -8.72
C ALA A 139 -2.61 -30.76 -10.26
N GLY A 140 -2.66 -29.58 -10.87
CA GLY A 140 -2.71 -29.41 -12.32
C GLY A 140 -1.38 -29.77 -13.00
N SER A 141 -0.27 -29.53 -12.32
CA SER A 141 1.08 -29.80 -12.83
C SER A 141 1.68 -31.13 -12.35
N GLY A 142 1.10 -31.78 -11.34
CA GLY A 142 1.60 -33.00 -10.72
C GLY A 142 2.91 -32.80 -9.94
N LYS A 143 3.33 -31.56 -9.70
CA LYS A 143 4.58 -31.25 -8.99
C LYS A 143 4.34 -31.17 -7.49
N THR A 144 5.40 -31.39 -6.73
CA THR A 144 5.40 -31.25 -5.27
C THR A 144 6.63 -30.46 -4.80
N ALA A 145 6.50 -29.80 -3.65
CA ALA A 145 7.58 -29.10 -2.98
C ALA A 145 7.52 -29.37 -1.47
N ALA A 146 8.64 -29.70 -0.85
CA ALA A 146 8.73 -29.81 0.60
C ALA A 146 8.51 -28.43 1.25
N CYS A 147 7.78 -28.38 2.36
CA CYS A 147 7.53 -27.13 3.07
C CYS A 147 7.56 -27.36 4.59
N ASP A 148 7.92 -26.31 5.32
CA ASP A 148 7.98 -26.27 6.78
C ASP A 148 7.08 -25.16 7.37
N GLY A 149 6.25 -24.56 6.52
CA GLY A 149 5.37 -23.44 6.89
C GLY A 149 6.06 -22.07 6.99
N SER A 150 7.37 -21.96 6.75
CA SER A 150 8.09 -20.67 6.77
C SER A 150 7.89 -19.86 5.47
N GLU A 151 7.86 -20.57 4.34
CA GLU A 151 7.73 -20.01 3.00
C GLU A 151 6.26 -19.81 2.57
N THR A 152 6.03 -18.83 1.69
CA THR A 152 4.70 -18.63 1.09
C THR A 152 4.43 -19.64 -0.01
N VAL A 153 3.16 -19.90 -0.29
CA VAL A 153 2.72 -20.73 -1.44
C VAL A 153 3.34 -20.22 -2.75
N LEU A 154 3.43 -18.90 -2.94
CA LEU A 154 4.05 -18.30 -4.13
C LEU A 154 5.54 -18.65 -4.25
N THR A 155 6.29 -18.61 -3.16
CA THR A 155 7.72 -18.98 -3.13
C THR A 155 7.89 -20.46 -3.45
N LEU A 156 7.05 -21.32 -2.85
CA LEU A 156 7.08 -22.77 -3.06
C LEU A 156 6.75 -23.13 -4.52
N ALA A 157 5.74 -22.47 -5.12
CA ALA A 157 5.36 -22.64 -6.52
C ALA A 157 6.51 -22.24 -7.47
N LYS A 158 7.15 -21.09 -7.22
CA LYS A 158 8.31 -20.64 -8.01
C LYS A 158 9.47 -21.63 -7.93
N ARG A 159 9.75 -22.20 -6.75
CA ARG A 159 10.79 -23.22 -6.57
C ARG A 159 10.47 -24.53 -7.30
N ALA A 160 9.20 -24.91 -7.37
CA ALA A 160 8.74 -26.02 -8.21
C ALA A 160 8.74 -25.69 -9.71
N GLY A 161 9.13 -24.47 -10.11
CA GLY A 161 9.13 -24.03 -11.50
C GLY A 161 7.71 -23.81 -12.05
N LEU A 162 6.77 -23.38 -11.21
CA LEU A 162 5.42 -22.99 -11.57
C LEU A 162 5.27 -21.48 -11.44
N ASN A 163 4.52 -20.90 -12.36
CA ASN A 163 4.30 -19.47 -12.40
C ASN A 163 2.88 -19.14 -11.93
N ILE A 164 2.77 -18.49 -10.78
CA ILE A 164 1.53 -17.85 -10.32
C ILE A 164 1.66 -16.35 -10.60
N PRO A 165 0.74 -15.76 -11.38
CA PRO A 165 0.73 -14.30 -11.59
C PRO A 165 0.78 -13.55 -10.27
N SER A 166 1.70 -12.58 -10.14
CA SER A 166 1.88 -11.81 -8.89
C SER A 166 2.32 -10.39 -9.18
N SER A 167 1.86 -9.44 -8.36
CA SER A 167 2.19 -8.01 -8.49
C SER A 167 2.62 -7.42 -7.14
N CYS A 168 1.68 -7.23 -6.20
CA CYS A 168 2.00 -6.56 -4.92
C CYS A 168 2.88 -7.40 -3.98
N ASN A 169 2.72 -8.73 -3.96
CA ASN A 169 3.37 -9.67 -3.04
C ASN A 169 3.04 -9.50 -1.53
N PHE A 170 2.02 -8.72 -1.17
CA PHE A 170 1.57 -8.56 0.21
C PHE A 170 0.04 -8.62 0.35
N GLY A 171 -0.66 -9.33 -0.54
CA GLY A 171 -2.09 -9.63 -0.36
C GLY A 171 -3.07 -8.47 -0.58
N LEU A 172 -2.69 -7.44 -1.36
CA LEU A 172 -3.54 -6.29 -1.68
C LEU A 172 -4.18 -6.38 -3.09
N CYS A 173 -3.40 -6.76 -4.12
CA CYS A 173 -3.87 -6.67 -5.52
C CYS A 173 -4.74 -7.84 -6.00
N GLY A 174 -4.81 -8.96 -5.27
CA GLY A 174 -5.55 -10.15 -5.68
C GLY A 174 -5.00 -10.96 -6.86
N THR A 175 -3.92 -10.52 -7.53
CA THR A 175 -3.39 -11.18 -8.76
C THR A 175 -2.94 -12.63 -8.54
N CYS A 176 -2.43 -12.97 -7.35
CA CYS A 176 -1.92 -14.30 -7.02
C CYS A 176 -2.99 -15.25 -6.46
N LYS A 177 -4.25 -15.04 -6.84
CA LYS A 177 -5.38 -15.83 -6.36
C LYS A 177 -5.35 -17.22 -6.98
N VAL A 178 -5.40 -18.23 -6.13
CA VAL A 178 -5.41 -19.65 -6.51
C VAL A 178 -6.41 -20.39 -5.65
N ARG A 179 -6.92 -21.52 -6.15
CA ARG A 179 -7.87 -22.34 -5.40
C ARG A 179 -7.12 -23.39 -4.58
N LYS A 180 -7.43 -23.46 -3.28
CA LYS A 180 -6.99 -24.53 -2.38
C LYS A 180 -7.93 -25.73 -2.57
N LEU A 181 -7.35 -26.91 -2.79
CA LEU A 181 -8.11 -28.15 -2.93
C LEU A 181 -8.17 -28.94 -1.61
N SER A 182 -7.10 -28.88 -0.83
CA SER A 182 -7.02 -29.52 0.49
C SER A 182 -5.94 -28.90 1.37
N GLY A 183 -6.04 -29.15 2.68
CA GLY A 183 -5.09 -28.67 3.69
C GLY A 183 -5.47 -27.31 4.27
N GLU A 184 -4.63 -26.82 5.18
CA GLU A 184 -4.81 -25.54 5.86
C GLU A 184 -3.68 -24.57 5.53
N VAL A 185 -4.02 -23.29 5.41
CA VAL A 185 -3.04 -22.22 5.22
C VAL A 185 -3.31 -21.07 6.18
N ILE A 186 -2.24 -20.50 6.74
CA ILE A 186 -2.34 -19.21 7.42
C ILE A 186 -2.18 -18.13 6.36
N MET A 187 -3.23 -17.35 6.16
CA MET A 187 -3.27 -16.25 5.19
C MET A 187 -3.51 -14.93 5.90
N VAL A 188 -2.54 -14.02 5.80
CA VAL A 188 -2.67 -12.64 6.28
C VAL A 188 -2.75 -11.74 5.05
N HIS A 189 -3.95 -11.32 4.67
CA HIS A 189 -4.21 -10.50 3.49
C HIS A 189 -4.63 -9.08 3.86
N ASN A 190 -4.52 -8.17 2.88
CA ASN A 190 -4.79 -6.74 3.05
C ASN A 190 -5.98 -6.31 2.18
N GLY A 191 -7.06 -7.08 2.23
CA GLY A 191 -8.28 -6.82 1.44
C GLY A 191 -8.21 -7.23 -0.03
N GLY A 192 -7.12 -7.87 -0.50
CA GLY A 192 -7.01 -8.36 -1.88
C GLY A 192 -7.84 -9.60 -2.21
N ILE A 193 -8.67 -10.06 -1.28
CA ILE A 193 -9.60 -11.20 -1.41
C ILE A 193 -10.80 -10.94 -0.49
N SER A 194 -11.99 -11.31 -0.95
CA SER A 194 -13.25 -11.15 -0.21
C SER A 194 -13.58 -12.37 0.63
N ASP A 195 -14.44 -12.21 1.65
CA ASP A 195 -14.83 -13.31 2.55
C ASP A 195 -15.54 -14.45 1.80
N ASP A 196 -16.36 -14.14 0.78
CA ASP A 196 -17.03 -15.13 -0.06
C ASP A 196 -16.04 -15.97 -0.86
N GLU A 197 -14.95 -15.36 -1.33
CA GLU A 197 -13.88 -16.07 -2.05
C GLU A 197 -13.09 -16.98 -1.11
N ILE A 198 -12.83 -16.54 0.11
CA ILE A 198 -12.20 -17.38 1.15
C ILE A 198 -13.10 -18.58 1.47
N ALA A 199 -14.41 -18.35 1.62
CA ALA A 199 -15.40 -19.41 1.84
C ALA A 199 -15.50 -20.40 0.66
N ALA A 200 -15.13 -19.97 -0.55
CA ALA A 200 -15.03 -20.80 -1.74
C ALA A 200 -13.64 -21.45 -1.94
N ASP A 201 -12.83 -21.50 -0.88
CA ASP A 201 -11.47 -22.07 -0.84
C ASP A 201 -10.44 -21.35 -1.72
N TYR A 202 -10.65 -20.07 -2.06
CA TYR A 202 -9.60 -19.27 -2.70
C TYR A 202 -8.64 -18.69 -1.67
N ILE A 203 -7.36 -18.66 -2.05
CA ILE A 203 -6.27 -18.10 -1.25
C ILE A 203 -5.39 -17.20 -2.10
N LEU A 204 -4.68 -16.27 -1.45
CA LEU A 204 -3.66 -15.44 -2.09
C LEU A 204 -2.28 -16.07 -1.86
N ALA A 205 -1.70 -16.64 -2.93
CA ALA A 205 -0.45 -17.40 -2.82
C ALA A 205 0.72 -16.58 -2.24
N CYS A 206 0.75 -15.27 -2.47
CA CYS A 206 1.84 -14.39 -2.02
C CYS A 206 1.90 -14.15 -0.50
N CYS A 207 0.81 -14.41 0.22
CA CYS A 207 0.70 -14.15 1.67
C CYS A 207 0.07 -15.32 2.44
N SER A 208 -0.05 -16.48 1.79
CA SER A 208 -0.51 -17.73 2.41
C SER A 208 0.69 -18.62 2.73
N ARG A 209 0.71 -19.21 3.92
CA ARG A 209 1.72 -20.18 4.36
C ARG A 209 1.06 -21.52 4.73
N PRO A 210 1.55 -22.66 4.20
CA PRO A 210 0.95 -23.96 4.48
C PRO A 210 1.12 -24.39 5.94
N GLN A 211 0.10 -25.04 6.50
CA GLN A 211 0.11 -25.71 7.79
C GLN A 211 0.00 -27.22 7.58
N GLY A 212 1.12 -27.86 7.27
CA GLY A 212 1.15 -29.27 6.89
C GLY A 212 0.94 -29.48 5.38
N ASP A 213 0.40 -30.66 5.02
CA ASP A 213 0.19 -31.04 3.63
C ASP A 213 -0.95 -30.21 3.01
N VAL A 214 -0.64 -29.49 1.93
CA VAL A 214 -1.59 -28.59 1.24
C VAL A 214 -1.56 -28.87 -0.25
N THR A 215 -2.75 -28.93 -0.86
CA THR A 215 -2.88 -29.07 -2.32
C THR A 215 -3.58 -27.86 -2.91
N ILE A 216 -3.02 -27.30 -3.99
CA ILE A 216 -3.65 -26.21 -4.75
C ILE A 216 -3.88 -26.62 -6.21
N ASP A 217 -4.85 -25.97 -6.84
CA ASP A 217 -5.24 -26.18 -8.23
C ASP A 217 -4.28 -25.44 -9.18
N LEU A 218 -3.09 -26.02 -9.42
CA LEU A 218 -2.03 -25.46 -10.26
C LEU A 218 -1.18 -26.53 -10.97
#